data_AF-A0AAI9W290-F1
#
_entry.id   AF-A0AAI9W290-F1
#
_cell.length_a   1.000
_cell.length_b   1.000
_cell.length_c   1.000
_cell.angle_alpha   90.00
_cell.angle_beta   90.00
_cell.angle_gamma   90.00
#
_symmetry.space_group_name_H-M   'P 1'
#
loop_
_entity.id
_entity.type
_entity.pdbx_description
1 polymer ?
#
loop_
_entity_poly.entity_id
_entity_poly.type
_entity_poly.pdbx_seq_one_letter_code
_entity_poly.pdbx_strand_id
1 'polypeptide(L)'
;NSLLFDHDGDGCHDLEDTDDDNDQIPDLDDLCPTGMTVWFSEPASDYDSDGCHDYSEDYDRDNDGVLDSDDNCPTGMLGWTSTPLNDWDSDGCHDDFEDLDDDNDGFSDWEDSCIRSSAIADSHMDGDGDGCDDNTEDNDLDNDGIESAYDNCEGDATSNWVSTPEEDFDSDGCIDSTDFDDDGDGVSDEYDSCPLSVSMTSDFDRDGCDDATEDWDDDGDGVPDSSDRCPLGLSNWDSSSGSDIDGDGCMDSLEDDRVTGRLLYTLRSNAFMTLMAASVVVLLLSGMVISARSNRSRFHMEDQTWSVEETMNDTVGTIEAVEDPQQQVRDLSDLGYSPEVAQAIVENEERARRRRN
;
A
#
# COMPACT_ATOMS: atom_id res chain seq x y z
N ASN A 1 13.02 -61.82 67.35
CA ASN A 1 14.33 -62.02 66.70
C ASN A 1 14.15 -61.73 65.22
N SER A 2 13.91 -60.48 64.89
CA SER A 2 14.09 -59.96 63.55
C SER A 2 14.22 -58.44 63.63
N LEU A 3 15.29 -57.96 64.28
CA LEU A 3 15.78 -56.57 64.14
C LEU A 3 16.40 -56.37 62.73
N LEU A 4 15.87 -57.07 61.74
CA LEU A 4 16.43 -57.16 60.38
C LEU A 4 15.47 -56.51 59.37
N PHE A 5 14.32 -56.03 59.85
CA PHE A 5 13.19 -55.45 59.12
C PHE A 5 12.42 -54.51 60.09
N ASP A 6 13.17 -53.70 60.83
CA ASP A 6 12.74 -52.74 61.85
C ASP A 6 13.82 -51.65 61.75
N HIS A 7 13.67 -50.80 60.72
CA HIS A 7 14.72 -49.92 60.22
C HIS A 7 15.06 -48.79 61.21
N ASP A 8 14.05 -48.19 61.80
CA ASP A 8 14.16 -47.15 62.83
C ASP A 8 14.36 -47.69 64.27
N GLY A 9 14.01 -48.95 64.53
CA GLY A 9 14.10 -49.58 65.84
C GLY A 9 12.99 -49.19 66.82
N ASP A 10 11.83 -48.72 66.37
CA ASP A 10 10.70 -48.36 67.23
C ASP A 10 9.94 -49.58 67.79
N GLY A 11 10.19 -50.76 67.19
CA GLY A 11 9.64 -52.05 67.59
C GLY A 11 8.43 -52.51 66.77
N CYS A 12 8.03 -51.75 65.76
CA CYS A 12 7.23 -52.19 64.63
C CYS A 12 8.14 -52.90 63.61
N HIS A 13 7.55 -53.43 62.55
CA HIS A 13 8.31 -54.09 61.48
C HIS A 13 7.93 -53.35 60.22
N ASP A 14 8.88 -53.09 59.33
CA ASP A 14 8.72 -52.19 58.19
C ASP A 14 7.37 -52.37 57.44
N LEU A 15 7.03 -53.62 57.08
CA LEU A 15 5.75 -53.97 56.41
C LEU A 15 4.43 -53.62 57.16
N GLU A 16 4.50 -53.38 58.46
CA GLU A 16 3.39 -53.01 59.34
C GLU A 16 3.56 -51.60 59.92
N ASP A 17 4.72 -50.98 59.68
CA ASP A 17 4.97 -49.58 59.99
C ASP A 17 4.30 -48.68 58.93
N THR A 18 4.21 -47.41 59.25
CA THR A 18 3.72 -46.38 58.34
C THR A 18 4.73 -45.28 58.08
N ASP A 19 5.87 -45.35 58.77
CA ASP A 19 7.00 -44.40 58.74
C ASP A 19 8.25 -45.20 59.16
N ASP A 20 8.88 -45.84 58.18
CA ASP A 20 9.92 -46.85 58.34
C ASP A 20 11.25 -46.27 58.90
N ASP A 21 11.51 -44.97 58.73
CA ASP A 21 12.71 -44.29 59.25
C ASP A 21 12.46 -43.18 60.30
N ASN A 22 11.18 -42.93 60.60
CA ASN A 22 10.67 -42.10 61.69
C ASN A 22 11.01 -40.61 61.54
N ASP A 23 11.07 -40.12 60.31
CA ASP A 23 11.37 -38.74 59.96
C ASP A 23 10.13 -37.81 59.98
N GLN A 24 8.93 -38.39 60.19
CA GLN A 24 7.59 -37.77 60.20
C GLN A 24 6.87 -37.69 58.84
N ILE A 25 7.45 -38.19 57.75
CA ILE A 25 6.80 -38.36 56.46
C ILE A 25 6.38 -39.83 56.30
N PRO A 26 5.08 -40.13 56.07
CA PRO A 26 4.65 -41.52 55.92
C PRO A 26 5.21 -42.16 54.64
N ASP A 27 5.53 -43.46 54.67
CA ASP A 27 6.16 -44.19 53.54
C ASP A 27 5.44 -44.07 52.16
N LEU A 28 4.15 -43.72 52.17
CA LEU A 28 3.36 -43.53 50.95
C LEU A 28 3.60 -42.20 50.26
N ASP A 29 4.01 -41.20 51.03
CA ASP A 29 4.28 -39.82 50.61
C ASP A 29 5.80 -39.53 50.64
N ASP A 30 6.63 -40.50 51.05
CA ASP A 30 8.08 -40.43 51.18
C ASP A 30 8.80 -41.00 49.94
N LEU A 31 9.77 -40.27 49.37
CA LEU A 31 10.64 -40.72 48.28
C LEU A 31 11.85 -41.54 48.78
N CYS A 32 12.19 -41.42 50.05
CA CYS A 32 13.25 -42.11 50.78
C CYS A 32 12.74 -42.95 51.98
N PRO A 33 11.73 -43.83 51.82
CA PRO A 33 11.04 -44.52 52.94
C PRO A 33 11.92 -45.42 53.81
N THR A 34 13.17 -45.70 53.43
CA THR A 34 14.11 -46.41 54.31
C THR A 34 15.40 -45.62 54.40
N GLY A 35 15.29 -44.33 54.69
CA GLY A 35 16.34 -43.34 54.66
C GLY A 35 17.16 -43.28 55.95
N MET A 36 17.76 -42.13 56.24
CA MET A 36 18.53 -41.93 57.44
C MET A 36 17.60 -41.84 58.64
N THR A 37 17.98 -42.49 59.72
CA THR A 37 17.26 -42.37 60.99
C THR A 37 17.85 -41.24 61.84
N VAL A 38 17.08 -40.76 62.82
CA VAL A 38 17.51 -39.74 63.82
C VAL A 38 17.59 -38.31 63.27
N TRP A 39 16.68 -37.96 62.38
CA TRP A 39 16.37 -36.58 61.98
C TRP A 39 14.85 -36.43 61.83
N PHE A 40 14.38 -35.26 61.41
CA PHE A 40 12.97 -35.02 61.13
C PHE A 40 12.86 -34.15 59.88
N SER A 41 11.87 -34.44 59.03
CA SER A 41 11.52 -33.57 57.90
C SER A 41 11.07 -32.19 58.42
N GLU A 42 11.89 -31.19 58.12
CA GLU A 42 11.66 -29.78 58.40
C GLU A 42 12.24 -28.98 57.23
N PRO A 43 11.72 -27.75 56.92
CA PRO A 43 12.15 -26.96 55.76
C PRO A 43 13.64 -26.55 55.69
N ALA A 44 14.46 -26.96 56.65
CA ALA A 44 15.89 -26.68 56.70
C ALA A 44 16.76 -27.95 56.51
N SER A 45 16.15 -29.13 56.45
CA SER A 45 16.80 -30.43 56.24
C SER A 45 16.13 -31.29 55.17
N ASP A 46 14.92 -30.91 54.78
CA ASP A 46 14.12 -31.47 53.70
C ASP A 46 13.32 -30.28 53.11
N TYR A 47 13.83 -29.74 52.01
CA TYR A 47 13.38 -28.47 51.44
C TYR A 47 11.97 -28.58 50.85
N ASP A 48 11.70 -29.66 50.12
CA ASP A 48 10.45 -29.90 49.40
C ASP A 48 9.43 -30.76 50.17
N SER A 49 9.85 -31.30 51.31
CA SER A 49 9.05 -32.13 52.21
C SER A 49 8.69 -33.50 51.63
N ASP A 50 9.61 -34.12 50.89
CA ASP A 50 9.45 -35.43 50.25
C ASP A 50 9.95 -36.61 51.10
N GLY A 51 10.49 -36.36 52.30
CA GLY A 51 11.04 -37.38 53.21
C GLY A 51 12.50 -37.77 52.93
N CYS A 52 13.15 -37.14 51.95
CA CYS A 52 14.57 -37.29 51.69
C CYS A 52 15.38 -36.18 52.37
N HIS A 53 16.47 -36.56 53.05
CA HIS A 53 17.34 -35.55 53.66
C HIS A 53 18.24 -34.87 52.61
N ASP A 54 18.08 -33.55 52.47
CA ASP A 54 18.70 -32.59 51.51
C ASP A 54 20.17 -32.83 51.13
N TYR A 55 20.98 -33.33 52.08
CA TYR A 55 22.44 -33.42 51.92
C TYR A 55 22.95 -34.83 51.61
N SER A 56 22.16 -35.86 51.93
CA SER A 56 22.66 -37.23 52.03
C SER A 56 21.89 -38.23 51.19
N GLU A 57 20.62 -37.97 50.93
CA GLU A 57 19.69 -38.92 50.32
C GLU A 57 18.98 -38.32 49.13
N ASP A 58 18.74 -37.01 49.19
CA ASP A 58 18.15 -36.22 48.14
C ASP A 58 19.20 -35.75 47.10
N TYR A 59 18.82 -35.82 45.82
CA TYR A 59 19.63 -35.39 44.69
C TYR A 59 18.91 -34.36 43.79
N ASP A 60 17.68 -33.96 44.14
CA ASP A 60 16.79 -33.07 43.41
C ASP A 60 15.96 -32.31 44.45
N ARG A 61 16.58 -31.30 45.07
CA ARG A 61 16.13 -30.78 46.38
C ARG A 61 14.79 -30.04 46.33
N ASP A 62 14.38 -29.55 45.17
CA ASP A 62 13.08 -28.90 44.97
C ASP A 62 12.09 -29.75 44.16
N ASN A 63 12.51 -30.96 43.78
CA ASN A 63 11.73 -31.99 43.07
C ASN A 63 11.12 -31.47 41.76
N ASP A 64 11.84 -30.60 41.05
CA ASP A 64 11.43 -30.08 39.75
C ASP A 64 11.75 -31.05 38.59
N GLY A 65 12.58 -32.06 38.86
CA GLY A 65 12.99 -33.10 37.91
C GLY A 65 14.38 -32.92 37.31
N VAL A 66 15.09 -31.84 37.65
CA VAL A 66 16.51 -31.59 37.33
C VAL A 66 17.35 -31.93 38.58
N LEU A 67 18.48 -32.62 38.38
CA LEU A 67 19.31 -33.00 39.52
C LEU A 67 20.12 -31.81 40.02
N ASP A 68 20.32 -31.69 41.33
CA ASP A 68 21.17 -30.68 42.02
C ASP A 68 22.55 -30.42 41.37
N SER A 69 23.09 -31.41 40.63
CA SER A 69 24.38 -31.29 39.95
C SER A 69 24.34 -30.62 38.57
N ASP A 70 23.18 -30.67 37.93
CA ASP A 70 22.88 -30.09 36.62
C ASP A 70 21.92 -28.88 36.75
N ASP A 71 21.45 -28.60 37.96
CA ASP A 71 20.53 -27.53 38.32
C ASP A 71 21.26 -26.26 38.80
N ASN A 72 20.95 -25.10 38.21
CA ASN A 72 21.45 -23.78 38.59
C ASN A 72 20.66 -23.15 39.75
N CYS A 73 19.46 -23.67 40.02
CA CYS A 73 18.52 -23.30 41.08
C CYS A 73 18.19 -24.48 42.04
N PRO A 74 19.17 -25.18 42.65
CA PRO A 74 18.97 -26.42 43.44
C PRO A 74 18.27 -26.25 44.80
N THR A 75 17.66 -25.10 45.05
CA THR A 75 16.73 -24.81 46.15
C THR A 75 15.70 -23.82 45.63
N GLY A 76 15.12 -24.13 44.48
CA GLY A 76 14.26 -23.24 43.71
C GLY A 76 12.81 -23.28 44.18
N MET A 77 11.90 -22.96 43.27
CA MET A 77 10.48 -22.92 43.57
C MET A 77 9.95 -24.34 43.69
N LEU A 78 9.09 -24.58 44.69
CA LEU A 78 8.47 -25.89 44.88
C LEU A 78 7.17 -26.04 44.08
N GLY A 79 6.88 -27.27 43.66
CA GLY A 79 5.56 -27.65 43.13
C GLY A 79 5.34 -27.37 41.65
N TRP A 80 6.42 -27.27 40.89
CA TRP A 80 6.43 -27.28 39.43
C TRP A 80 7.37 -28.40 38.95
N THR A 81 7.49 -28.57 37.65
CA THR A 81 8.47 -29.48 37.06
C THR A 81 9.10 -28.79 35.86
N SER A 82 10.41 -28.91 35.72
CA SER A 82 11.15 -28.45 34.54
C SER A 82 10.61 -29.10 33.27
N THR A 83 10.27 -28.26 32.30
CA THR A 83 9.88 -28.66 30.95
C THR A 83 10.36 -27.63 29.94
N PRO A 84 10.49 -27.98 28.65
CA PRO A 84 10.86 -27.02 27.60
C PRO A 84 9.88 -25.85 27.37
N LEU A 85 8.85 -25.68 28.20
CA LEU A 85 7.90 -24.58 28.16
C LEU A 85 8.13 -23.54 29.27
N ASN A 86 8.81 -23.91 30.35
CA ASN A 86 8.98 -23.12 31.57
C ASN A 86 10.39 -23.21 32.18
N ASP A 87 11.30 -23.90 31.49
CA ASP A 87 12.74 -24.01 31.72
C ASP A 87 13.33 -24.21 30.30
N TRP A 88 13.67 -23.10 29.65
CA TRP A 88 13.98 -23.08 28.21
C TRP A 88 15.31 -23.77 27.90
N ASP A 89 16.36 -23.47 28.67
CA ASP A 89 17.69 -24.03 28.49
C ASP A 89 17.91 -25.36 29.26
N SER A 90 16.94 -25.75 30.08
CA SER A 90 16.93 -26.98 30.88
C SER A 90 17.96 -26.98 32.03
N ASP A 91 18.16 -25.82 32.67
CA ASP A 91 19.08 -25.65 33.80
C ASP A 91 18.42 -25.81 35.18
N GLY A 92 17.13 -26.14 35.27
CA GLY A 92 16.41 -26.31 36.53
C GLY A 92 15.90 -25.00 37.16
N CYS A 93 16.13 -23.85 36.53
CA CYS A 93 15.54 -22.59 36.94
C CYS A 93 14.22 -22.35 36.19
N HIS A 94 13.19 -21.87 36.90
CA HIS A 94 11.95 -21.49 36.26
C HIS A 94 12.09 -20.13 35.56
N ASP A 95 11.87 -20.10 34.23
CA ASP A 95 11.97 -18.91 33.36
C ASP A 95 11.35 -17.64 34.00
N ASP A 96 10.05 -17.68 34.34
CA ASP A 96 9.33 -16.49 34.85
C ASP A 96 9.79 -15.95 36.23
N PHE A 97 10.52 -16.72 37.03
CA PHE A 97 10.66 -16.45 38.48
C PHE A 97 12.06 -16.59 39.07
N GLU A 98 12.90 -17.44 38.50
CA GLU A 98 14.19 -17.83 39.08
C GLU A 98 15.34 -17.66 38.11
N ASP A 99 15.06 -17.85 36.82
CA ASP A 99 15.99 -17.57 35.75
C ASP A 99 15.96 -16.07 35.36
N LEU A 100 17.10 -15.57 34.89
CA LEU A 100 17.28 -14.22 34.37
C LEU A 100 17.97 -14.21 33.00
N ASP A 101 18.28 -15.39 32.45
CA ASP A 101 19.00 -15.65 31.20
C ASP A 101 18.45 -16.98 30.63
N ASP A 102 17.18 -16.94 30.19
CA ASP A 102 16.35 -18.09 29.80
C ASP A 102 17.06 -19.04 28.79
N ASP A 103 17.97 -18.54 27.94
CA ASP A 103 18.70 -19.34 26.94
C ASP A 103 20.21 -19.49 27.20
N ASN A 104 20.71 -18.90 28.29
CA ASN A 104 22.09 -18.99 28.78
C ASN A 104 23.15 -18.58 27.75
N ASP A 105 22.81 -17.61 26.90
CA ASP A 105 23.71 -17.06 25.88
C ASP A 105 24.68 -15.99 26.44
N GLY A 106 24.38 -15.48 27.65
CA GLY A 106 25.17 -14.51 28.39
C GLY A 106 24.61 -13.09 28.44
N PHE A 107 23.46 -12.84 27.82
CA PHE A 107 22.64 -11.65 28.01
C PHE A 107 21.47 -11.96 28.94
N SER A 108 21.10 -11.03 29.81
CA SER A 108 19.93 -11.26 30.66
C SER A 108 18.65 -10.95 29.90
N ASP A 109 17.51 -11.55 30.25
CA ASP A 109 16.22 -11.40 29.54
C ASP A 109 15.73 -9.95 29.35
N TRP A 110 16.30 -9.00 30.11
CA TRP A 110 15.96 -7.57 30.03
C TRP A 110 16.92 -6.75 29.16
N GLU A 111 18.08 -7.32 28.82
CA GLU A 111 19.05 -6.82 27.83
C GLU A 111 19.03 -7.66 26.54
N ASP A 112 18.09 -8.60 26.43
CA ASP A 112 17.99 -9.58 25.34
C ASP A 112 16.59 -9.53 24.68
N SER A 113 16.51 -9.21 23.39
CA SER A 113 15.27 -9.26 22.60
C SER A 113 14.87 -10.68 22.18
N CYS A 114 15.82 -11.60 22.15
CA CYS A 114 15.69 -13.00 21.75
C CYS A 114 15.89 -13.94 22.92
N ILE A 115 15.28 -13.60 24.07
CA ILE A 115 15.24 -14.31 25.37
C ILE A 115 15.15 -15.85 25.35
N ARG A 116 14.78 -16.45 24.23
CA ARG A 116 14.60 -17.90 24.04
C ARG A 116 15.23 -18.32 22.73
N SER A 117 16.47 -17.92 22.51
CA SER A 117 17.22 -18.38 21.36
C SER A 117 17.71 -19.82 21.57
N SER A 118 18.10 -20.44 20.47
CA SER A 118 18.72 -21.78 20.48
C SER A 118 20.17 -21.77 20.02
N ALA A 119 20.73 -20.59 19.70
CA ALA A 119 22.12 -20.49 19.31
C ALA A 119 23.02 -20.43 20.55
N ILE A 120 24.31 -20.60 20.30
CA ILE A 120 25.35 -20.67 21.31
C ILE A 120 26.30 -19.54 20.96
N ALA A 121 26.67 -18.75 21.98
CA ALA A 121 27.59 -17.60 22.06
C ALA A 121 28.86 -17.51 21.15
N ASP A 122 29.12 -18.44 20.23
CA ASP A 122 30.34 -18.52 19.41
C ASP A 122 30.33 -17.54 18.21
N SER A 123 29.19 -16.90 17.91
CA SER A 123 29.10 -15.69 17.08
C SER A 123 28.11 -14.73 17.73
N HIS A 124 28.61 -13.59 18.21
CA HIS A 124 27.82 -12.47 18.72
C HIS A 124 28.13 -11.26 17.86
N MET A 125 27.70 -11.29 16.60
CA MET A 125 27.59 -10.05 15.86
C MET A 125 26.24 -9.47 16.28
N ASP A 126 26.30 -8.43 17.09
CA ASP A 126 25.15 -7.75 17.71
C ASP A 126 25.31 -6.26 17.37
N GLY A 127 24.63 -5.85 16.30
CA GLY A 127 24.81 -4.57 15.61
C GLY A 127 24.17 -3.41 16.36
N ASP A 128 23.02 -3.66 16.96
CA ASP A 128 22.15 -2.71 17.65
C ASP A 128 22.28 -2.77 19.18
N GLY A 129 22.84 -3.84 19.72
CA GLY A 129 23.13 -4.02 21.14
C GLY A 129 21.94 -4.60 21.91
N ASP A 130 21.10 -5.40 21.25
CA ASP A 130 19.86 -5.92 21.80
C ASP A 130 19.95 -7.33 22.39
N GLY A 131 21.15 -7.91 22.38
CA GLY A 131 21.43 -9.25 22.91
C GLY A 131 21.43 -10.35 21.85
N CYS A 132 20.93 -10.08 20.65
CA CYS A 132 20.75 -11.08 19.61
C CYS A 132 21.90 -11.14 18.61
N ASP A 133 22.26 -12.33 18.14
CA ASP A 133 23.17 -12.43 16.99
C ASP A 133 22.43 -12.12 15.67
N ASP A 134 22.84 -11.03 15.02
CA ASP A 134 22.41 -10.51 13.71
C ASP A 134 22.26 -11.60 12.63
N ASN A 135 23.05 -12.69 12.69
CA ASN A 135 23.10 -13.68 11.61
C ASN A 135 22.25 -14.92 11.87
N THR A 136 21.88 -15.17 13.13
CA THR A 136 21.34 -16.47 13.53
C THR A 136 20.09 -16.40 14.38
N GLU A 137 19.84 -15.30 15.06
CA GLU A 137 18.82 -15.17 16.10
C GLU A 137 17.94 -13.95 15.87
N ASP A 138 18.58 -12.85 15.47
CA ASP A 138 17.92 -11.60 15.21
C ASP A 138 17.20 -11.61 13.85
N ASN A 139 15.95 -11.17 13.88
CA ASN A 139 15.09 -11.02 12.72
C ASN A 139 14.52 -9.60 12.59
N ASP A 140 15.09 -8.63 13.30
CA ASP A 140 14.75 -7.20 13.32
C ASP A 140 16.03 -6.41 13.69
N LEU A 141 16.94 -6.24 12.72
CA LEU A 141 18.35 -5.84 12.95
C LEU A 141 18.53 -4.38 13.39
N ASP A 142 17.48 -3.58 13.35
CA ASP A 142 17.49 -2.21 13.87
C ASP A 142 16.41 -1.91 14.90
N ASN A 143 15.71 -2.97 15.34
CA ASN A 143 14.76 -2.98 16.44
C ASN A 143 13.66 -1.93 16.30
N ASP A 144 13.22 -1.70 15.08
CA ASP A 144 12.12 -0.79 14.80
C ASP A 144 10.74 -1.48 14.94
N GLY A 145 10.72 -2.80 15.09
CA GLY A 145 9.51 -3.61 15.26
C GLY A 145 8.95 -4.22 13.98
N ILE A 146 9.60 -4.03 12.82
CA ILE A 146 9.29 -4.68 11.55
C ILE A 146 10.35 -5.75 11.27
N GLU A 147 9.93 -7.01 11.09
CA GLU A 147 10.91 -8.07 10.82
C GLU A 147 11.69 -7.78 9.52
N SER A 148 12.99 -8.10 9.49
CA SER A 148 13.92 -7.91 8.37
C SER A 148 13.41 -8.39 7.00
N ALA A 149 12.52 -9.38 7.01
CA ALA A 149 11.96 -9.94 5.79
C ALA A 149 10.89 -9.04 5.13
N TYR A 150 10.33 -8.10 5.89
CA TYR A 150 9.30 -7.14 5.49
C TYR A 150 9.79 -5.70 5.56
N ASP A 151 10.96 -5.48 6.15
CA ASP A 151 11.60 -4.18 6.26
C ASP A 151 12.34 -3.79 4.96
N ASN A 152 11.95 -2.68 4.33
CA ASN A 152 12.61 -2.11 3.16
C ASN A 152 13.79 -1.16 3.54
N CYS A 153 13.88 -0.84 4.83
CA CYS A 153 14.62 0.25 5.46
C CYS A 153 15.45 -0.18 6.67
N GLU A 154 15.80 -1.46 6.77
CA GLU A 154 16.64 -2.08 7.83
C GLU A 154 18.07 -1.53 8.00
N GLY A 155 18.31 -0.35 7.46
CA GLY A 155 19.51 0.41 7.63
C GLY A 155 19.58 1.08 8.99
N ASP A 156 20.78 0.96 9.57
CA ASP A 156 21.21 1.60 10.81
C ASP A 156 20.60 0.97 12.05
N ALA A 157 21.11 -0.21 12.38
CA ALA A 157 21.06 -0.88 13.68
C ALA A 157 21.22 0.04 14.91
N THR A 158 21.77 1.25 14.77
CA THR A 158 21.84 2.21 15.89
C THR A 158 20.64 3.16 16.01
N SER A 159 19.59 2.93 15.22
CA SER A 159 18.30 3.62 15.33
C SER A 159 17.71 3.40 16.72
N ASN A 160 16.94 4.38 17.21
CA ASN A 160 16.20 4.26 18.47
C ASN A 160 14.71 4.56 18.22
N TRP A 161 14.30 4.44 16.96
CA TRP A 161 12.94 4.66 16.51
C TRP A 161 12.25 3.30 16.42
N VAL A 162 10.93 3.32 16.52
CA VAL A 162 10.07 2.13 16.42
C VAL A 162 8.94 2.51 15.48
N SER A 163 8.65 1.65 14.50
CA SER A 163 7.56 1.81 13.56
C SER A 163 6.23 2.03 14.29
N THR A 164 5.52 3.06 13.85
CA THR A 164 4.17 3.36 14.33
C THR A 164 3.31 3.77 13.15
N PRO A 165 1.99 3.46 13.15
CA PRO A 165 1.09 3.84 12.06
C PRO A 165 0.95 5.36 11.81
N GLU A 166 1.57 6.19 12.65
CA GLU A 166 1.60 7.64 12.51
C GLU A 166 2.92 8.19 11.93
N GLU A 167 3.99 7.39 11.93
CA GLU A 167 5.32 7.77 11.45
C GLU A 167 5.85 6.86 10.33
N ASP A 168 5.21 5.72 10.11
CA ASP A 168 5.44 4.72 9.05
C ASP A 168 4.04 4.21 8.61
N PHE A 169 3.53 4.80 7.53
CA PHE A 169 2.13 4.66 7.14
C PHE A 169 1.80 3.32 6.47
N ASP A 170 2.72 2.75 5.68
CA ASP A 170 2.56 1.44 5.05
C ASP A 170 3.11 0.27 5.87
N SER A 171 3.84 0.57 6.95
CA SER A 171 4.43 -0.37 7.91
C SER A 171 5.52 -1.24 7.28
N ASP A 172 6.37 -0.63 6.46
CA ASP A 172 7.46 -1.31 5.78
C ASP A 172 8.85 -1.04 6.38
N GLY A 173 8.93 -0.36 7.53
CA GLY A 173 10.17 -0.11 8.28
C GLY A 173 10.85 1.21 7.91
N CYS A 174 10.39 1.89 6.85
CA CYS A 174 10.82 3.26 6.58
C CYS A 174 9.97 4.27 7.37
N ILE A 175 10.64 5.19 8.07
CA ILE A 175 9.94 6.39 8.57
C ILE A 175 9.54 7.31 7.40
N ASP A 176 8.27 7.72 7.31
CA ASP A 176 7.68 8.55 6.22
C ASP A 176 8.56 9.75 5.83
N SER A 177 9.23 10.36 6.82
CA SER A 177 10.08 11.54 6.56
C SER A 177 11.31 11.27 5.68
N THR A 178 11.68 10.00 5.52
CA THR A 178 12.82 9.53 4.72
C THR A 178 12.48 8.40 3.76
N ASP A 179 11.29 7.82 3.88
CA ASP A 179 10.71 6.95 2.88
C ASP A 179 10.56 7.69 1.54
N PHE A 180 10.49 6.92 0.47
CA PHE A 180 10.21 7.41 -0.87
C PHE A 180 8.78 7.09 -1.34
N ASP A 181 8.05 6.23 -0.63
CA ASP A 181 6.73 5.71 -1.01
C ASP A 181 5.89 5.43 0.25
N ASP A 182 5.48 6.51 0.95
CA ASP A 182 4.90 6.50 2.30
C ASP A 182 3.67 5.55 2.44
N ASP A 183 2.96 5.24 1.36
CA ASP A 183 1.79 4.35 1.37
C ASP A 183 1.96 3.02 0.63
N GLY A 184 3.14 2.76 0.09
CA GLY A 184 3.51 1.51 -0.54
C GLY A 184 2.64 1.13 -1.74
N ASP A 185 1.99 2.10 -2.39
CA ASP A 185 1.13 1.85 -3.54
C ASP A 185 1.93 1.65 -4.86
N GLY A 186 3.22 2.00 -4.83
CA GLY A 186 4.17 1.90 -5.92
C GLY A 186 4.44 3.21 -6.67
N VAL A 187 3.84 4.33 -6.25
CA VAL A 187 4.04 5.69 -6.77
C VAL A 187 4.76 6.51 -5.71
N SER A 188 6.05 6.78 -5.92
CA SER A 188 6.83 7.55 -4.94
C SER A 188 6.27 8.95 -4.66
N ASP A 189 6.41 9.46 -3.44
CA ASP A 189 5.80 10.73 -2.96
C ASP A 189 6.11 11.97 -3.83
N GLU A 190 7.24 11.98 -4.57
CA GLU A 190 7.55 13.09 -5.49
C GLU A 190 6.54 13.20 -6.66
N TYR A 191 5.95 12.07 -7.04
CA TYR A 191 4.98 11.94 -8.14
C TYR A 191 3.57 11.59 -7.64
N ASP A 192 3.39 11.46 -6.33
CA ASP A 192 2.12 11.12 -5.71
C ASP A 192 1.39 12.39 -5.21
N SER A 193 0.17 12.60 -5.67
CA SER A 193 -0.73 13.66 -5.20
C SER A 193 -1.43 13.29 -3.88
N CYS A 194 -1.47 11.99 -3.54
CA CYS A 194 -2.10 11.37 -2.38
C CYS A 194 -1.15 10.41 -1.62
N PRO A 195 0.01 10.89 -1.12
CA PRO A 195 1.10 10.06 -0.55
C PRO A 195 0.77 9.30 0.75
N LEU A 196 -0.50 9.26 1.18
CA LEU A 196 -0.93 8.54 2.38
C LEU A 196 -2.24 7.82 2.10
N SER A 197 -2.40 7.24 0.91
CA SER A 197 -3.60 6.51 0.49
C SER A 197 -3.35 5.19 -0.25
N VAL A 198 -3.24 4.13 0.54
CA VAL A 198 -3.09 2.74 0.06
C VAL A 198 -4.23 2.18 -0.82
N SER A 199 -5.36 2.88 -0.98
CA SER A 199 -6.62 2.28 -1.46
C SER A 199 -7.05 2.74 -2.85
N MET A 200 -6.33 2.31 -3.88
CA MET A 200 -6.69 2.57 -5.28
C MET A 200 -7.66 1.53 -5.88
N THR A 201 -8.80 2.01 -6.40
CA THR A 201 -9.71 1.21 -7.24
C THR A 201 -9.71 1.63 -8.70
N SER A 202 -9.38 2.89 -8.96
CA SER A 202 -9.19 3.50 -10.27
C SER A 202 -8.25 4.70 -10.11
N ASP A 203 -7.32 4.82 -11.04
CA ASP A 203 -6.29 5.86 -11.09
C ASP A 203 -5.99 6.05 -12.59
N PHE A 204 -6.59 7.07 -13.19
CA PHE A 204 -6.60 7.23 -14.65
C PHE A 204 -5.37 7.96 -15.18
N ASP A 205 -4.84 8.94 -14.44
CA ASP A 205 -3.67 9.72 -14.83
C ASP A 205 -2.34 9.24 -14.21
N ARG A 206 -2.40 8.38 -13.19
CA ARG A 206 -1.26 7.73 -12.50
C ARG A 206 -0.51 8.63 -11.54
N ASP A 207 -1.25 9.43 -10.80
CA ASP A 207 -0.71 10.32 -9.78
C ASP A 207 -0.85 9.77 -8.34
N GLY A 208 -1.27 8.51 -8.16
CA GLY A 208 -1.39 7.85 -6.85
C GLY A 208 -2.72 8.11 -6.12
N CYS A 209 -3.58 8.98 -6.65
CA CYS A 209 -4.90 9.22 -6.08
C CYS A 209 -5.99 8.29 -6.65
N ASP A 210 -6.93 7.84 -5.81
CA ASP A 210 -8.13 7.13 -6.28
C ASP A 210 -9.15 8.10 -6.90
N ASP A 211 -9.43 7.96 -8.20
CA ASP A 211 -10.42 8.74 -8.98
C ASP A 211 -11.77 8.87 -8.24
N ALA A 212 -12.20 7.81 -7.54
CA ALA A 212 -13.55 7.75 -7.00
C ALA A 212 -13.71 8.51 -5.68
N THR A 213 -12.63 8.75 -4.95
CA THR A 213 -12.71 9.22 -3.56
C THR A 213 -11.78 10.38 -3.20
N GLU A 214 -10.64 10.51 -3.88
CA GLU A 214 -9.54 11.37 -3.43
C GLU A 214 -8.97 12.26 -4.53
N ASP A 215 -8.95 11.78 -5.77
CA ASP A 215 -8.70 12.64 -6.93
C ASP A 215 -9.96 13.46 -7.30
N TRP A 216 -9.75 14.70 -7.73
CA TRP A 216 -10.80 15.59 -8.23
C TRP A 216 -10.50 16.11 -9.66
N ASP A 217 -9.49 15.56 -10.33
CA ASP A 217 -9.00 15.89 -11.66
C ASP A 217 -8.51 14.61 -12.37
N ASP A 218 -9.43 13.66 -12.61
CA ASP A 218 -9.11 12.25 -12.92
C ASP A 218 -8.16 12.07 -14.14
N ASP A 219 -8.05 13.02 -15.07
CA ASP A 219 -7.12 12.96 -16.21
C ASP A 219 -5.89 13.87 -16.14
N GLY A 220 -5.76 14.62 -15.04
CA GLY A 220 -4.61 15.43 -14.70
C GLY A 220 -4.40 16.63 -15.63
N ASP A 221 -5.46 17.15 -16.27
CA ASP A 221 -5.36 18.27 -17.19
C ASP A 221 -5.38 19.65 -16.50
N GLY A 222 -5.66 19.70 -15.21
CA GLY A 222 -5.75 20.90 -14.40
C GLY A 222 -7.17 21.50 -14.31
N VAL A 223 -8.19 20.82 -14.83
CA VAL A 223 -9.60 21.21 -14.74
C VAL A 223 -10.35 20.18 -13.88
N PRO A 224 -10.78 20.56 -12.66
CA PRO A 224 -11.44 19.60 -11.77
C PRO A 224 -12.71 18.99 -12.39
N ASP A 225 -12.99 17.70 -12.16
CA ASP A 225 -14.08 16.92 -12.81
C ASP A 225 -15.44 17.60 -12.74
N SER A 226 -15.68 18.32 -11.64
CA SER A 226 -16.92 19.07 -11.41
C SER A 226 -17.17 20.17 -12.45
N SER A 227 -16.11 20.63 -13.11
CA SER A 227 -16.09 21.65 -14.15
C SER A 227 -15.65 21.10 -15.51
N ASP A 228 -15.14 19.87 -15.54
CA ASP A 228 -14.73 19.16 -16.73
C ASP A 228 -15.92 18.51 -17.46
N ARG A 229 -15.92 18.56 -18.79
CA ARG A 229 -16.86 17.84 -19.67
C ARG A 229 -16.32 16.52 -20.20
N CYS A 230 -15.01 16.32 -20.10
CA CYS A 230 -14.24 15.14 -20.42
C CYS A 230 -13.40 14.65 -19.22
N PRO A 231 -13.97 14.36 -18.02
CA PRO A 231 -13.17 13.99 -16.83
C PRO A 231 -12.20 12.81 -17.00
N LEU A 232 -12.45 11.90 -17.95
CA LEU A 232 -11.56 10.77 -18.26
C LEU A 232 -11.02 10.92 -19.69
N GLY A 233 -10.50 12.12 -19.98
CA GLY A 233 -10.07 12.57 -21.29
C GLY A 233 -8.67 12.11 -21.65
N LEU A 234 -7.95 12.92 -22.41
CA LEU A 234 -6.55 12.69 -22.68
C LEU A 234 -5.75 13.10 -21.45
N SER A 235 -4.89 12.23 -20.95
CA SER A 235 -3.95 12.61 -19.90
C SER A 235 -2.65 13.21 -20.46
N ASN A 236 -1.80 13.76 -19.59
CA ASN A 236 -0.47 14.34 -19.90
C ASN A 236 -0.50 15.63 -20.74
N TRP A 237 -1.47 16.52 -20.50
CA TRP A 237 -1.48 17.86 -21.07
C TRP A 237 -2.20 18.81 -20.11
N ASP A 238 -1.83 20.09 -20.08
CA ASP A 238 -2.56 21.06 -19.25
C ASP A 238 -3.61 21.82 -20.08
N SER A 239 -4.81 21.98 -19.53
CA SER A 239 -5.83 22.90 -20.02
C SER A 239 -5.29 24.33 -20.06
N SER A 240 -5.36 24.92 -21.25
CA SER A 240 -4.85 26.27 -21.48
C SER A 240 -5.64 26.96 -22.57
N SER A 241 -5.65 28.30 -22.57
CA SER A 241 -6.36 29.09 -23.59
C SER A 241 -5.94 28.84 -25.07
N GLY A 242 -4.91 28.01 -25.32
CA GLY A 242 -4.48 27.57 -26.64
C GLY A 242 -4.85 26.12 -27.00
N SER A 243 -5.08 25.25 -26.01
CA SER A 243 -5.44 23.82 -26.15
C SER A 243 -6.91 23.55 -25.81
N ASP A 244 -7.49 24.37 -24.93
CA ASP A 244 -8.88 24.38 -24.48
C ASP A 244 -9.35 25.85 -24.38
N ILE A 245 -10.05 26.32 -25.41
CA ILE A 245 -10.44 27.73 -25.54
C ILE A 245 -11.57 28.12 -24.59
N ASP A 246 -12.51 27.22 -24.29
CA ASP A 246 -13.64 27.50 -23.41
C ASP A 246 -13.43 27.05 -21.95
N GLY A 247 -12.33 26.36 -21.66
CA GLY A 247 -11.92 26.01 -20.31
C GLY A 247 -12.83 24.94 -19.71
N ASP A 248 -13.25 23.98 -20.52
CA ASP A 248 -14.17 22.92 -20.13
C ASP A 248 -13.52 21.53 -19.99
N GLY A 249 -12.19 21.46 -20.02
CA GLY A 249 -11.39 20.24 -19.77
C GLY A 249 -11.36 19.26 -20.95
N CYS A 250 -12.00 19.60 -22.08
CA CYS A 250 -11.89 18.81 -23.30
C CYS A 250 -10.86 19.43 -24.25
N MET A 251 -9.85 18.68 -24.69
CA MET A 251 -8.91 19.21 -25.68
C MET A 251 -9.61 19.52 -27.01
N ASP A 252 -9.60 20.80 -27.42
CA ASP A 252 -10.27 21.34 -28.63
C ASP A 252 -9.96 20.55 -29.92
N SER A 253 -8.78 19.93 -29.97
CA SER A 253 -8.25 19.33 -31.19
C SER A 253 -8.60 17.85 -31.38
N LEU A 254 -8.90 17.15 -30.29
CA LEU A 254 -9.06 15.69 -30.27
C LEU A 254 -10.35 15.24 -29.57
N GLU A 255 -10.85 16.01 -28.61
CA GLU A 255 -11.93 15.60 -27.71
C GLU A 255 -13.18 16.47 -27.85
N ASP A 256 -13.02 17.76 -28.15
CA ASP A 256 -14.17 18.63 -28.36
C ASP A 256 -14.70 18.61 -29.80
N ASP A 257 -15.91 18.08 -29.96
CA ASP A 257 -16.70 18.18 -31.19
C ASP A 257 -17.54 19.49 -31.25
N ARG A 258 -17.57 20.31 -30.18
CA ARG A 258 -18.40 21.52 -30.12
C ARG A 258 -17.79 22.70 -30.87
N VAL A 259 -18.60 23.20 -31.80
CA VAL A 259 -18.32 24.26 -32.76
C VAL A 259 -18.06 25.65 -32.13
N THR A 260 -18.17 25.80 -30.80
CA THR A 260 -17.99 27.08 -30.10
C THR A 260 -16.54 27.57 -30.13
N GLY A 261 -15.57 26.67 -29.98
CA GLY A 261 -14.13 26.98 -30.11
C GLY A 261 -13.78 27.52 -31.50
N ARG A 262 -14.32 26.92 -32.57
CA ARG A 262 -14.11 27.41 -33.96
C ARG A 262 -14.70 28.80 -34.21
N LEU A 263 -15.87 29.10 -33.63
CA LEU A 263 -16.48 30.43 -33.76
C LEU A 263 -15.69 31.49 -32.98
N LEU A 264 -15.22 31.17 -31.77
CA LEU A 264 -14.38 32.06 -30.96
C LEU A 264 -12.97 32.25 -31.54
N TYR A 265 -12.35 31.18 -32.06
CA TYR A 265 -11.07 31.21 -32.77
C TYR A 265 -11.15 32.09 -34.02
N THR A 266 -12.22 31.95 -34.82
CA THR A 266 -12.42 32.80 -36.00
C THR A 266 -12.67 34.26 -35.62
N LEU A 267 -13.39 34.54 -34.51
CA LEU A 267 -13.62 35.90 -34.01
C LEU A 267 -12.35 36.57 -33.45
N ARG A 268 -11.43 35.82 -32.82
CA ARG A 268 -10.12 36.32 -32.34
C ARG A 268 -9.03 36.33 -33.42
N SER A 269 -9.27 35.69 -34.57
CA SER A 269 -8.30 35.68 -35.67
C SER A 269 -8.06 37.10 -36.22
N ASN A 270 -6.79 37.41 -36.50
CA ASN A 270 -6.40 38.66 -37.17
C ASN A 270 -7.13 38.85 -38.53
N ALA A 271 -7.54 37.75 -39.16
CA ALA A 271 -8.31 37.77 -40.41
C ALA A 271 -9.71 38.38 -40.22
N PHE A 272 -10.42 38.05 -39.15
CA PHE A 272 -11.75 38.63 -38.89
C PHE A 272 -11.65 40.09 -38.45
N MET A 273 -10.70 40.44 -37.58
CA MET A 273 -10.45 41.83 -37.17
C MET A 273 -10.07 42.73 -38.36
N THR A 274 -9.27 42.23 -39.31
CA THR A 274 -8.93 42.97 -40.53
C THR A 274 -10.11 43.11 -41.49
N LEU A 275 -10.97 42.09 -41.62
CA LEU A 275 -12.21 42.17 -42.40
C LEU A 275 -13.21 43.17 -41.79
N MET A 276 -13.37 43.20 -40.47
CA MET A 276 -14.21 44.17 -39.77
C MET A 276 -13.65 45.59 -39.87
N ALA A 277 -12.33 45.77 -39.75
CA ALA A 277 -11.70 47.07 -39.98
C ALA A 277 -11.85 47.54 -41.43
N ALA A 278 -11.67 46.63 -42.41
CA ALA A 278 -11.84 46.95 -43.82
C ALA A 278 -13.29 47.31 -44.17
N SER A 279 -14.28 46.60 -43.59
CA SER A 279 -15.70 46.90 -43.82
C SER A 279 -16.10 48.26 -43.25
N VAL A 280 -15.61 48.61 -42.05
CA VAL A 280 -15.82 49.94 -41.45
C VAL A 280 -15.16 51.04 -42.30
N VAL A 281 -13.94 50.81 -42.82
CA VAL A 281 -13.27 51.77 -43.71
C VAL A 281 -14.06 51.95 -45.01
N VAL A 282 -14.58 50.88 -45.61
CA VAL A 282 -15.42 50.97 -46.81
C VAL A 282 -16.71 51.72 -46.53
N LEU A 283 -17.34 51.52 -45.38
CA LEU A 283 -18.55 52.26 -44.96
C LEU A 283 -18.26 53.76 -44.74
N LEU A 284 -17.11 54.10 -44.16
CA LEU A 284 -16.69 55.48 -43.98
C LEU A 284 -16.37 56.15 -45.33
N LEU A 285 -15.68 55.45 -46.24
CA LEU A 285 -15.35 55.95 -47.58
C LEU A 285 -16.62 56.13 -48.43
N SER A 286 -17.55 55.17 -48.39
CA SER A 286 -18.83 55.29 -49.09
C SER A 286 -19.70 56.42 -48.52
N GLY A 287 -19.72 56.62 -47.20
CA GLY A 287 -20.34 57.79 -46.57
C GLY A 287 -19.74 59.12 -47.02
N MET A 288 -18.41 59.20 -47.14
CA MET A 288 -17.73 60.39 -47.66
C MET A 288 -18.03 60.66 -49.14
N VAL A 289 -18.15 59.62 -49.98
CA VAL A 289 -18.50 59.73 -51.40
C VAL A 289 -19.95 60.23 -51.59
N ILE A 290 -20.88 59.76 -50.77
CA ILE A 290 -22.27 60.22 -50.78
C ILE A 290 -22.36 61.69 -50.29
N SER A 291 -21.60 62.05 -49.26
CA SER A 291 -21.50 63.43 -48.76
C SER A 291 -20.90 64.39 -49.81
N ALA A 292 -19.89 63.95 -50.56
CA ALA A 292 -19.29 64.74 -51.65
C ALA A 292 -20.23 64.91 -52.86
N ARG A 293 -21.10 63.94 -53.14
CA ARG A 293 -22.11 64.02 -54.22
C ARG A 293 -23.30 64.92 -53.86
N SER A 294 -23.68 64.99 -52.58
CA SER A 294 -24.77 65.84 -52.07
C SER A 294 -24.56 67.34 -52.37
N ASN A 295 -23.31 67.78 -52.59
CA ASN A 295 -22.97 69.19 -52.80
C ASN A 295 -22.91 69.64 -54.28
N ARG A 296 -23.33 68.80 -55.25
CA ARG A 296 -23.47 69.20 -56.66
C ARG A 296 -24.90 69.03 -57.16
N SER A 297 -25.62 70.14 -57.13
CA SER A 297 -26.69 70.55 -58.04
C SER A 297 -27.95 69.69 -58.15
N ARG A 298 -29.07 70.32 -57.79
CA ARG A 298 -30.42 70.08 -58.33
C ARG A 298 -30.38 69.94 -59.85
N PHE A 299 -31.01 68.90 -60.41
CA PHE A 299 -31.76 68.96 -61.67
C PHE A 299 -32.75 67.77 -61.74
N HIS A 300 -33.88 68.01 -62.39
CA HIS A 300 -35.14 67.24 -62.34
C HIS A 300 -35.32 66.35 -63.60
N MET A 301 -36.21 65.34 -63.47
CA MET A 301 -36.79 64.43 -64.48
C MET A 301 -35.91 63.23 -64.93
N GLU A 302 -36.39 61.99 -65.09
CA GLU A 302 -37.76 61.44 -65.22
C GLU A 302 -37.74 59.91 -64.91
N ASP A 303 -38.91 59.34 -64.59
CA ASP A 303 -39.16 57.94 -64.25
C ASP A 303 -39.15 57.02 -65.50
N GLN A 304 -38.42 55.91 -65.44
CA GLN A 304 -38.38 54.85 -66.45
C GLN A 304 -38.24 53.48 -65.74
N THR A 305 -39.25 53.10 -64.98
CA THR A 305 -39.48 51.70 -64.58
C THR A 305 -40.11 50.93 -65.76
N TRP A 306 -39.31 50.36 -66.68
CA TRP A 306 -39.67 49.20 -67.52
C TRP A 306 -38.52 48.78 -68.45
N SER A 307 -38.30 47.47 -68.60
CA SER A 307 -37.25 46.75 -69.38
C SER A 307 -35.87 46.76 -68.71
N VAL A 308 -35.36 45.67 -68.15
CA VAL A 308 -35.11 44.37 -68.78
C VAL A 308 -35.44 43.26 -67.78
N GLU A 309 -36.60 42.65 -67.97
CA GLU A 309 -36.95 41.33 -67.44
C GLU A 309 -36.65 40.32 -68.56
N GLU A 310 -35.36 40.13 -68.91
CA GLU A 310 -34.92 39.07 -69.84
C GLU A 310 -33.38 38.93 -69.88
N THR A 311 -32.70 38.65 -68.76
CA THR A 311 -31.29 38.16 -68.80
C THR A 311 -30.81 37.36 -67.57
N MET A 312 -31.69 36.90 -66.68
CA MET A 312 -31.30 36.04 -65.54
C MET A 312 -32.00 34.68 -65.58
N ASN A 313 -31.99 34.04 -66.74
CA ASN A 313 -32.41 32.65 -66.83
C ASN A 313 -31.68 31.93 -67.97
N ASP A 314 -30.35 31.82 -67.87
CA ASP A 314 -29.63 30.71 -68.50
C ASP A 314 -28.22 30.53 -67.89
N THR A 315 -28.16 29.90 -66.71
CA THR A 315 -27.07 29.00 -66.28
C THR A 315 -27.40 28.49 -64.86
N VAL A 316 -28.49 27.72 -64.74
CA VAL A 316 -28.59 26.70 -63.70
C VAL A 316 -28.28 25.38 -64.40
N GLY A 317 -27.00 25.17 -64.65
CA GLY A 317 -26.45 23.88 -65.05
C GLY A 317 -26.06 23.14 -63.78
N THR A 318 -26.83 22.10 -63.47
CA THR A 318 -26.54 21.03 -62.50
C THR A 318 -25.07 20.62 -62.50
N ILE A 319 -24.37 20.84 -61.39
CA ILE A 319 -23.21 20.04 -61.01
C ILE A 319 -23.71 19.03 -59.97
N GLU A 320 -24.32 17.95 -60.45
CA GLU A 320 -24.26 16.69 -59.72
C GLU A 320 -22.98 16.01 -60.19
N ALA A 321 -21.95 16.02 -59.35
CA ALA A 321 -20.80 15.16 -59.55
C ALA A 321 -21.27 13.71 -59.35
N VAL A 322 -21.48 12.99 -60.46
CA VAL A 322 -21.60 11.53 -60.43
C VAL A 322 -20.20 10.99 -60.17
N GLU A 323 -19.87 10.77 -58.91
CA GLU A 323 -18.65 10.04 -58.53
C GLU A 323 -18.75 8.60 -59.04
N ASP A 324 -17.68 8.13 -59.68
CA ASP A 324 -17.58 6.76 -60.18
C ASP A 324 -17.57 5.79 -58.99
N PRO A 325 -18.53 4.84 -58.90
CA PRO A 325 -18.62 3.92 -57.77
C PRO A 325 -17.36 3.06 -57.59
N GLN A 326 -16.54 2.85 -58.62
CA GLN A 326 -15.26 2.16 -58.46
C GLN A 326 -14.20 3.00 -57.75
N GLN A 327 -14.32 4.33 -57.79
CA GLN A 327 -13.40 5.23 -57.09
C GLN A 327 -13.73 5.31 -55.61
N GLN A 328 -15.01 5.41 -55.24
CA GLN A 328 -15.46 5.38 -53.84
C GLN A 328 -15.06 4.09 -53.11
N VAL A 329 -15.11 2.92 -53.77
CA VAL A 329 -14.67 1.65 -53.15
C VAL A 329 -13.16 1.67 -52.87
N ARG A 330 -12.36 2.30 -53.73
CA ARG A 330 -10.90 2.43 -53.50
C ARG A 330 -10.60 3.38 -52.35
N ASP A 331 -11.26 4.53 -52.33
CA ASP A 331 -11.06 5.54 -51.27
C ASP A 331 -11.47 4.98 -49.89
N LEU A 332 -12.54 4.18 -49.83
CA LEU A 332 -12.92 3.46 -48.60
C LEU A 332 -11.93 2.36 -48.22
N SER A 333 -11.33 1.69 -49.20
CA SER A 333 -10.29 0.69 -48.93
C SER A 333 -9.00 1.32 -48.39
N ASP A 334 -8.64 2.52 -48.87
CA ASP A 334 -7.49 3.30 -48.40
C ASP A 334 -7.70 3.85 -46.98
N LEU A 335 -8.96 4.01 -46.56
CA LEU A 335 -9.36 4.32 -45.17
C LEU A 335 -9.39 3.09 -44.25
N GLY A 336 -8.96 1.92 -44.73
CA GLY A 336 -8.79 0.70 -43.93
C GLY A 336 -10.00 -0.25 -43.91
N TYR A 337 -11.06 0.01 -44.68
CA TYR A 337 -12.15 -0.95 -44.85
C TYR A 337 -11.73 -2.11 -45.75
N SER A 338 -12.16 -3.34 -45.43
CA SER A 338 -11.90 -4.46 -46.34
C SER A 338 -12.62 -4.24 -47.68
N PRO A 339 -12.07 -4.72 -48.81
CA PRO A 339 -12.64 -4.47 -50.14
C PRO A 339 -14.12 -4.90 -50.26
N GLU A 340 -14.49 -5.98 -49.56
CA GLU A 340 -15.86 -6.52 -49.54
C GLU A 340 -16.82 -5.61 -48.77
N VAL A 341 -16.35 -5.00 -47.68
CA VAL A 341 -17.15 -4.07 -46.86
C VAL A 341 -17.32 -2.74 -47.58
N ALA A 342 -16.24 -2.20 -48.16
CA ALA A 342 -16.28 -0.99 -48.97
C ALA A 342 -17.26 -1.12 -50.14
N GLN A 343 -17.28 -2.27 -50.82
CA GLN A 343 -18.20 -2.53 -51.92
C GLN A 343 -19.66 -2.64 -51.46
N ALA A 344 -19.92 -3.25 -50.30
CA ALA A 344 -21.27 -3.37 -49.75
C ALA A 344 -21.86 -2.01 -49.34
N ILE A 345 -21.03 -1.10 -48.82
CA ILE A 345 -21.43 0.26 -48.43
C ILE A 345 -21.87 1.05 -49.67
N VAL A 346 -21.04 1.06 -50.72
CA VAL A 346 -21.34 1.78 -51.96
C VAL A 346 -22.59 1.21 -52.65
N GLU A 347 -22.78 -0.11 -52.67
CA GLU A 347 -23.97 -0.73 -53.28
C GLU A 347 -25.27 -0.42 -52.50
N ASN A 348 -25.18 -0.32 -51.17
CA ASN A 348 -26.31 0.06 -50.33
C ASN A 348 -26.70 1.53 -50.54
N GLU A 349 -25.71 2.41 -50.67
CA GLU A 349 -25.94 3.84 -50.95
C GLU A 349 -26.54 4.05 -52.34
N GLU A 350 -26.07 3.31 -53.36
CA GLU A 350 -26.68 3.30 -54.69
C GLU A 350 -28.15 2.83 -54.65
N ARG A 351 -28.44 1.75 -53.89
CA ARG A 351 -29.83 1.29 -53.71
C ARG A 351 -30.70 2.32 -53.01
N ALA A 352 -30.16 3.05 -52.04
CA ALA A 352 -30.87 4.12 -51.35
C ALA A 352 -31.16 5.30 -52.30
N ARG A 353 -30.19 5.69 -53.16
CA ARG A 353 -30.39 6.72 -54.19
C ARG A 353 -31.43 6.32 -55.22
N ARG A 354 -31.43 5.07 -55.71
CA ARG A 354 -32.44 4.54 -56.64
C ARG A 354 -33.85 4.41 -56.05
N ARG A 355 -34.00 4.51 -54.72
CA ARG A 355 -35.32 4.54 -54.05
C ARG A 355 -35.83 5.97 -53.83
N ARG A 356 -34.97 6.98 -53.96
CA ARG A 356 -35.31 8.41 -53.80
C ARG A 356 -35.66 9.11 -55.12
N ASN A 357 -35.26 8.53 -56.25
CA ASN A 357 -35.67 8.92 -57.62
C ASN A 357 -36.69 7.91 -58.17
#